data_AF-A0A9P6AYH5-F1
#
_entry.id   AF-A0A9P6AYH5-F1
#
_cell.length_a   1.000
_cell.length_b   1.000
_cell.length_c   1.000
_cell.angle_alpha   90.00
_cell.angle_beta   90.00
_cell.angle_gamma   90.00
#
_symmetry.space_group_name_H-M   'P 1'
#
loop_
_entity.id
_entity.type
_entity.pdbx_description
1 polymer ?
#
loop_
_entity_poly.entity_id
_entity_poly.type
_entity_poly.pdbx_seq_one_letter_code
_entity_poly.pdbx_strand_id
1 'polypeptide(L)'
;MWKSIRKHFKPNNTNQRFRVLVLGPANAGKTTLLERLTDSPAGAAIVSRNGKRVITTDIRTRGIQNIDDEITYVSSPDFVFHDSGGFEAGGVKEVEAAWQFIRKRSLASPSQQLQAIWCVHLCRFTCHHTLTHQLLQALHSNR
;
A
#
# COMPACT_ATOMS: atom_id res chain seq x y z
N MET A 1 12.79 -12.25 0.97
CA MET A 1 11.52 -12.10 0.20
C MET A 1 11.62 -11.01 -0.87
N TRP A 2 11.67 -9.73 -0.52
CA TRP A 2 11.66 -8.61 -1.48
C TRP A 2 12.73 -8.66 -2.59
N LYS A 3 14.01 -8.89 -2.23
CA LYS A 3 15.09 -9.07 -3.22
C LYS A 3 14.81 -10.20 -4.21
N SER A 4 14.11 -11.25 -3.76
CA SER A 4 13.69 -12.35 -4.62
C SER A 4 12.55 -11.93 -5.55
N ILE A 5 11.54 -11.20 -5.04
CA ILE A 5 10.44 -10.67 -5.86
C ILE A 5 11.00 -9.77 -6.97
N ARG A 6 11.89 -8.83 -6.65
CA ARG A 6 12.55 -7.96 -7.65
C ARG A 6 13.34 -8.74 -8.69
N LYS A 7 14.00 -9.83 -8.29
CA LYS A 7 14.80 -10.66 -9.21
C LYS A 7 13.93 -11.45 -10.20
N HIS A 8 12.77 -11.92 -9.76
CA HIS A 8 11.92 -12.83 -10.53
C HIS A 8 10.74 -12.13 -11.22
N PHE A 9 10.34 -10.95 -10.77
CA PHE A 9 9.35 -10.15 -11.47
C PHE A 9 9.99 -9.51 -12.70
N LYS A 10 9.74 -10.11 -13.87
CA LYS A 10 10.04 -9.54 -15.18
C LYS A 10 8.71 -9.27 -15.87
N PRO A 11 8.25 -8.01 -15.98
CA PRO A 11 7.00 -7.73 -16.66
C PRO A 11 7.11 -8.12 -18.13
N ASN A 12 6.13 -8.88 -18.63
CA ASN A 12 6.10 -9.37 -20.01
C ASN A 12 5.71 -8.29 -21.04
N ASN A 13 5.33 -7.10 -20.56
CA ASN A 13 4.99 -5.93 -21.36
C ASN A 13 5.29 -4.65 -20.56
N THR A 14 5.68 -3.57 -21.24
CA THR A 14 6.13 -2.29 -20.62
C THR A 14 5.06 -1.60 -19.77
N ASN A 15 3.79 -1.98 -19.93
CA ASN A 15 2.66 -1.45 -19.18
C ASN A 15 2.25 -2.29 -17.94
N GLN A 16 2.90 -3.42 -17.68
CA GLN A 16 2.58 -4.26 -16.54
C GLN A 16 3.43 -3.88 -15.33
N ARG A 17 2.80 -3.41 -14.25
CA ARG A 17 3.47 -3.09 -12.98
C ARG A 17 2.95 -3.99 -11.85
N PHE A 18 3.81 -4.29 -10.88
CA PHE A 18 3.47 -5.00 -9.66
C PHE A 18 2.99 -4.03 -8.58
N ARG A 19 1.73 -4.15 -8.20
CA ARG A 19 0.99 -3.26 -7.32
C ARG A 19 0.83 -3.86 -5.94
N VAL A 20 1.29 -3.12 -4.94
CA VAL A 20 1.28 -3.53 -3.55
C VAL A 20 0.53 -2.52 -2.71
N LEU A 21 -0.43 -2.99 -1.91
CA LEU A 21 -1.06 -2.18 -0.87
C LEU A 21 -0.33 -2.38 0.45
N VAL A 22 0.12 -1.29 1.08
CA VAL A 22 0.71 -1.29 2.41
C VAL A 22 -0.34 -0.86 3.45
N LEU A 23 -0.83 -1.85 4.20
CA LEU A 23 -1.81 -1.69 5.26
C LEU A 23 -1.14 -1.65 6.63
N GLY A 24 -1.66 -0.85 7.56
CA GLY A 24 -1.22 -0.87 8.95
C GLY A 24 -1.61 0.41 9.67
N PRO A 25 -1.55 0.43 11.01
CA PRO A 25 -1.95 1.61 11.79
C PRO A 25 -1.13 2.85 11.42
N ALA A 26 -1.64 4.03 11.79
CA ALA A 26 -0.84 5.25 11.73
C ALA A 26 0.48 5.03 12.49
N ASN A 27 1.59 5.51 11.92
CA ASN A 27 2.94 5.37 12.50
C ASN A 27 3.46 3.94 12.66
N ALA A 28 2.86 2.96 11.96
CA ALA A 28 3.39 1.60 11.94
C ALA A 28 4.75 1.45 11.24
N GLY A 29 5.27 2.52 10.62
CA GLY A 29 6.49 2.49 9.83
C GLY A 29 6.28 2.09 8.36
N LYS A 30 5.06 2.24 7.83
CA LYS A 30 4.72 1.92 6.42
C LYS A 30 5.62 2.65 5.42
N THR A 31 5.76 3.96 5.55
CA THR A 31 6.63 4.77 4.68
C THR A 31 8.10 4.36 4.82
N THR A 32 8.56 4.10 6.05
CA THR A 32 9.93 3.61 6.31
C THR A 32 10.18 2.24 5.68
N LEU A 33 9.17 1.36 5.67
CA LEU A 33 9.24 0.09 4.96
C LEU A 33 9.44 0.32 3.45
N LEU A 34 8.67 1.24 2.84
CA LEU A 34 8.86 1.57 1.43
C LEU A 34 10.28 2.05 1.13
N GLU A 35 10.82 2.95 1.95
CA GLU A 35 12.19 3.46 1.77
C GLU A 35 13.25 2.36 1.79
N ARG A 36 13.11 1.42 2.74
CA ARG A 36 14.02 0.29 2.90
C ARG A 36 13.91 -0.72 1.76
N LEU A 37 12.74 -0.85 1.15
CA LEU A 37 12.53 -1.77 0.04
C LEU A 37 13.05 -1.15 -1.27
N THR A 38 12.81 0.13 -1.49
CA THR A 38 13.21 0.78 -2.73
C THR A 38 14.64 1.31 -2.69
N ASP A 39 15.33 1.21 -1.56
CA ASP A 39 16.64 1.81 -1.33
C ASP A 39 16.63 3.29 -1.72
N SER A 40 15.53 3.98 -1.41
CA SER A 40 15.28 5.37 -1.83
C SER A 40 14.51 6.12 -0.75
N PRO A 41 14.89 7.38 -0.46
CA PRO A 41 14.19 8.15 0.56
C PRO A 41 12.76 8.49 0.12
N ALA A 42 11.89 8.75 1.09
CA ALA A 42 10.49 9.13 0.88
C ALA A 42 10.36 10.37 0.00
N GLY A 43 11.28 11.33 0.10
CA GLY A 43 11.32 12.51 -0.76
C GLY A 43 11.66 12.23 -2.23
N ALA A 44 12.17 11.04 -2.56
CA ALA A 44 12.39 10.60 -3.95
C ALA A 44 11.17 9.86 -4.54
N ALA A 45 10.10 9.68 -3.76
CA ALA A 45 8.89 9.05 -4.23
C ALA A 45 8.15 9.97 -5.23
N ILE A 46 7.71 9.38 -6.34
CA ILE A 46 6.85 10.05 -7.31
C ILE A 46 5.42 9.58 -7.05
N VAL A 47 4.57 10.53 -6.66
CA VAL A 47 3.17 10.28 -6.39
C VAL A 47 2.33 10.71 -7.58
N SER A 48 1.49 9.80 -8.07
CA SER A 48 0.56 10.08 -9.17
C SER A 48 -0.86 9.65 -8.81
N ARG A 49 -1.84 10.42 -9.26
CA ARG A 49 -3.26 10.09 -9.16
C ARG A 49 -3.85 10.08 -10.55
N ASN A 50 -4.40 8.94 -10.98
CA ASN A 50 -4.96 8.76 -12.32
C ASN A 50 -3.98 9.19 -13.44
N GLY A 51 -2.69 8.83 -13.29
CA GLY A 51 -1.64 9.17 -14.25
C GLY A 51 -1.13 10.61 -14.21
N LYS A 52 -1.66 11.47 -13.32
CA LYS A 52 -1.19 12.85 -13.13
C LYS A 52 -0.35 12.95 -11.87
N ARG A 53 0.82 13.59 -11.95
CA ARG A 53 1.69 13.80 -10.80
C ARG A 53 0.99 14.69 -9.76
N VAL A 54 0.95 14.21 -8.52
CA VAL A 54 0.46 14.98 -7.38
C VAL A 54 1.63 15.79 -6.84
N ILE A 55 1.44 17.10 -6.66
CA ILE A 55 2.44 17.94 -5.99
C ILE A 55 2.37 17.62 -4.51
N THR A 56 3.27 16.75 -4.06
CA THR A 56 3.50 16.48 -2.64
C THR A 56 4.98 16.65 -2.36
N THR A 57 5.30 17.25 -1.21
CA THR A 57 6.69 17.48 -0.79
C THR A 57 7.28 16.27 -0.07
N ASP A 58 6.44 15.45 0.57
CA ASP A 58 6.85 14.22 1.24
C ASP A 58 5.64 13.28 1.45
N ILE A 59 5.79 12.00 1.08
CA ILE A 59 4.81 10.94 1.40
C ILE A 59 4.70 10.63 2.89
N ARG A 60 5.52 11.26 3.74
CA ARG A 60 5.35 11.26 5.21
C ARG A 60 4.34 12.30 5.70
N THR A 61 3.95 13.26 4.87
CA THR A 61 3.02 14.32 5.28
C THR A 61 1.65 13.70 5.56
N ARG A 62 1.24 13.78 6.83
CA ARG A 62 -0.04 13.23 7.29
C ARG A 62 -1.22 14.05 6.81
N GLY A 63 -2.38 13.42 6.66
CA GLY A 63 -3.63 14.08 6.29
C GLY A 63 -3.80 14.37 4.78
N ILE A 64 -2.76 14.17 3.97
CA ILE A 64 -2.79 14.37 2.51
C ILE A 64 -2.84 13.02 1.76
N GLN A 65 -2.58 11.91 2.46
CA GLN A 65 -2.48 10.58 1.88
C GLN A 65 -3.83 10.10 1.34
N ASN A 66 -3.83 9.62 0.10
CA ASN A 66 -4.98 8.96 -0.51
C ASN A 66 -4.56 7.56 -0.95
N ILE A 67 -5.34 6.55 -0.57
CA ILE A 67 -5.06 5.14 -0.91
C ILE A 67 -5.07 4.88 -2.42
N ASP A 68 -5.75 5.70 -3.22
CA ASP A 68 -5.73 5.62 -4.68
C ASP A 68 -4.45 6.19 -5.31
N ASP A 69 -3.62 6.90 -4.53
CA ASP A 69 -2.35 7.42 -5.03
C ASP A 69 -1.38 6.29 -5.35
N GLU A 70 -0.76 6.40 -6.53
CA GLU A 70 0.30 5.53 -6.99
C GLU A 70 1.64 6.11 -6.55
N ILE A 71 2.30 5.44 -5.62
CA ILE A 71 3.65 5.76 -5.16
C ILE A 71 4.63 4.92 -5.96
N THR A 72 5.55 5.57 -6.65
CA THR A 72 6.57 4.93 -7.49
C THR A 72 7.95 5.48 -7.18
N TYR A 73 8.98 4.71 -7.50
CA TYR A 73 10.38 5.09 -7.28
C TYR A 73 11.19 4.81 -8.55
N VAL A 74 12.09 5.72 -8.89
CA VAL A 74 13.00 5.55 -10.04
C VAL A 74 13.87 4.28 -9.88
N SER A 75 14.22 3.93 -8.64
CA SER A 75 14.97 2.71 -8.31
C SER A 75 14.17 1.41 -8.50
N SER A 76 12.84 1.50 -8.61
CA SER A 76 11.91 0.36 -8.69
C SER A 76 10.71 0.70 -9.61
N PRO A 77 10.93 0.97 -10.92
CA PRO A 77 9.92 1.51 -11.82
C PRO A 77 8.79 0.52 -12.14
N ASP A 78 9.06 -0.78 -11.97
CA ASP A 78 8.10 -1.86 -12.21
C ASP A 78 7.10 -2.03 -11.06
N PHE A 79 7.26 -1.29 -9.97
CA PHE A 79 6.44 -1.40 -8.77
C PHE A 79 5.60 -0.15 -8.55
N VAL A 80 4.35 -0.36 -8.13
CA VAL A 80 3.46 0.69 -7.63
C VAL A 80 3.06 0.33 -6.22
N PHE A 81 3.21 1.29 -5.31
CA PHE A 81 2.78 1.14 -3.94
C PHE A 81 1.58 2.02 -3.68
N HIS A 82 0.65 1.50 -2.88
CA HIS A 82 -0.48 2.24 -2.33
C HIS A 82 -0.30 2.25 -0.81
N ASP A 83 -0.32 3.43 -0.19
CA ASP A 83 -0.29 3.57 1.26
C ASP A 83 -1.72 3.80 1.78
N SER A 84 -2.13 3.03 2.78
CA SER A 84 -3.41 3.22 3.47
C SER A 84 -3.53 4.55 4.24
N GLY A 85 -2.44 5.30 4.43
CA GLY A 85 -2.42 6.54 5.23
C GLY A 85 -2.40 6.28 6.75
N GLY A 86 -2.80 5.07 7.17
CA GLY A 86 -2.80 4.61 8.55
C GLY A 86 -4.15 4.72 9.23
N PHE A 87 -4.57 3.63 9.86
CA PHE A 87 -5.76 3.60 10.70
C PHE A 87 -5.47 4.28 12.04
N GLU A 88 -6.30 5.23 12.45
CA GLU A 88 -6.33 5.71 13.84
C GLU A 88 -7.11 4.72 14.70
N ALA A 89 -6.77 4.63 16.00
CA ALA A 89 -7.40 3.67 16.90
C ALA A 89 -8.92 3.96 17.01
N GLY A 90 -9.74 3.06 16.45
CA GLY A 90 -11.21 3.21 16.38
C GLY A 90 -11.77 3.68 15.04
N GLY A 91 -10.90 3.92 14.04
CA GLY A 91 -11.27 4.41 12.71
C GLY A 91 -11.96 3.38 11.83
N VAL A 92 -13.29 3.25 11.94
CA VAL A 92 -14.11 2.40 11.05
C VAL A 92 -14.01 2.89 9.60
N LYS A 93 -13.90 4.21 9.39
CA LYS A 93 -13.85 4.84 8.07
C LYS A 93 -12.61 4.46 7.29
N GLU A 94 -11.46 4.41 7.95
CA GLU A 94 -10.18 4.08 7.33
C GLU A 94 -10.17 2.60 6.91
N VAL A 95 -10.70 1.72 7.78
CA VAL A 95 -10.87 0.29 7.49
C VAL A 95 -11.82 0.09 6.31
N GLU A 96 -12.95 0.78 6.30
CA GLU A 96 -13.89 0.74 5.19
C GLU A 96 -13.28 1.28 3.90
N ALA A 97 -12.53 2.38 3.93
CA ALA A 97 -11.83 2.92 2.77
C ALA A 97 -10.81 1.91 2.20
N ALA A 98 -10.05 1.24 3.07
CA ALA A 98 -9.14 0.17 2.66
C ALA A 98 -9.89 -1.00 2.01
N TRP A 99 -11.03 -1.40 2.57
CA TRP A 99 -11.89 -2.44 2.00
C TRP A 99 -12.45 -2.08 0.63
N GLN A 100 -12.99 -0.88 0.48
CA GLN A 100 -13.51 -0.40 -0.79
C GLN A 100 -12.41 -0.33 -1.84
N PHE A 101 -11.21 0.09 -1.46
CA PHE A 101 -10.05 0.08 -2.34
C PHE A 101 -9.67 -1.33 -2.80
N ILE A 102 -9.58 -2.30 -1.88
CA ILE A 102 -9.28 -3.70 -2.23
C ILE A 102 -10.33 -4.25 -3.20
N ARG A 103 -11.61 -4.04 -2.93
CA ARG A 103 -12.72 -4.50 -3.78
C ARG A 103 -12.69 -3.82 -5.16
N LYS A 104 -12.44 -2.52 -5.22
CA LYS A 104 -12.27 -1.77 -6.47
C LYS A 104 -11.12 -2.38 -7.29
N ARG A 105 -10.00 -2.68 -6.64
CA ARG A 105 -8.82 -3.26 -7.30
C ARG A 105 -9.01 -4.71 -7.72
N SER A 106 -9.77 -5.52 -6.98
CA SER A 106 -10.05 -6.91 -7.37
C SER A 106 -10.91 -7.02 -8.64
N LEU A 107 -11.74 -6.01 -8.90
CA LEU A 107 -12.59 -5.93 -10.09
C LEU A 107 -11.93 -5.18 -11.27
N ALA A 108 -10.72 -4.65 -11.08
CA ALA A 108 -10.03 -3.88 -12.10
C ALA A 108 -9.39 -4.79 -13.17
N SER A 109 -8.89 -4.18 -14.25
CA SER A 109 -8.09 -4.88 -15.25
C SER A 109 -6.80 -5.45 -14.63
N PRO A 110 -6.19 -6.50 -15.20
CA PRO A 110 -4.98 -7.12 -14.64
C PRO A 110 -3.82 -6.14 -14.38
N SER A 111 -3.70 -5.08 -15.18
CA SER A 111 -2.68 -4.03 -15.01
C SER A 111 -2.97 -3.05 -13.87
N GLN A 112 -4.17 -3.10 -13.29
CA GLN A 112 -4.65 -2.24 -12.20
C GLN A 112 -4.99 -3.01 -10.91
N GLN A 113 -5.02 -4.34 -10.96
CA GLN A 113 -5.23 -5.22 -9.82
C GLN A 113 -4.07 -5.15 -8.83
N LEU A 114 -4.34 -5.40 -7.54
CA LEU A 114 -3.31 -5.60 -6.53
C LEU A 114 -2.72 -7.00 -6.68
N GLN A 115 -1.39 -7.11 -6.71
CA GLN A 115 -0.70 -8.41 -6.68
C GLN A 115 -0.32 -8.82 -5.26
N ALA A 116 -0.21 -7.87 -4.33
CA ALA A 116 0.06 -8.17 -2.93
C ALA A 116 -0.55 -7.13 -1.98
N ILE A 117 -0.84 -7.59 -0.76
CA ILE A 117 -1.18 -6.75 0.39
C ILE A 117 -0.16 -7.03 1.48
N TRP A 118 0.52 -6.00 1.97
CA TRP A 118 1.45 -6.09 3.09
C TRP A 118 0.87 -5.42 4.32
N CYS A 119 0.63 -6.22 5.35
CA CYS A 119 0.13 -5.75 6.63
C CYS A 119 1.30 -5.49 7.59
N VAL A 120 1.51 -4.24 7.94
CA VAL A 120 2.46 -3.80 8.95
C VAL A 120 1.76 -3.81 10.30
N HIS A 121 2.26 -4.60 11.24
CA HIS A 121 1.75 -4.70 12.60
C HIS A 121 2.76 -4.14 13.59
N LEU A 122 2.31 -3.24 14.47
CA LEU A 122 3.07 -2.86 15.65
C LEU A 122 2.84 -3.93 16.70
N CYS A 123 3.81 -4.85 16.85
CA CYS A 123 3.81 -5.76 17.98
C CYS A 123 4.24 -4.97 19.23
N ARG A 124 3.28 -4.31 19.88
CA ARG A 124 3.38 -3.94 21.30
C ARG A 124 2.19 -4.58 22.00
N PHE A 125 2.49 -5.40 23.00
CA PHE A 125 1.54 -6.14 23.80
C PHE A 125 0.36 -5.26 24.24
N THR A 126 -0.87 -5.81 24.16
CA THR A 126 -2.19 -5.24 24.54
C THR A 126 -2.49 -3.88 23.88
N CYS A 127 -3.28 -3.71 22.81
CA CYS A 127 -4.68 -4.08 22.61
C CYS A 127 -5.07 -3.73 21.15
N HIS A 128 -4.97 -4.64 20.18
CA HIS A 128 -5.40 -4.40 18.78
C HIS A 128 -5.92 -5.67 18.08
N HIS A 129 -6.40 -6.64 18.86
CA HIS A 129 -6.88 -7.93 18.36
C HIS A 129 -8.14 -7.83 17.48
N THR A 130 -8.78 -6.66 17.37
CA THR A 130 -10.06 -6.51 16.66
C THR A 130 -9.88 -6.22 15.16
N LEU A 131 -8.90 -5.40 14.77
CA LEU A 131 -8.80 -4.91 13.39
C LEU A 131 -8.29 -5.98 12.43
N THR A 132 -7.24 -6.70 12.81
CA THR A 132 -6.71 -7.83 12.04
C THR A 132 -7.73 -8.95 11.97
N HIS A 133 -8.46 -9.17 13.05
CA HIS A 133 -9.50 -10.19 13.11
C HIS A 133 -10.71 -9.81 12.27
N GLN A 134 -11.14 -8.56 12.26
CA GLN A 134 -12.19 -8.06 11.36
C GLN A 134 -11.75 -8.12 9.90
N LEU A 135 -10.48 -7.78 9.60
CA LEU A 135 -9.97 -7.82 8.24
C LEU A 135 -9.83 -9.27 7.73
N LEU A 136 -9.33 -10.18 8.58
CA LEU A 136 -9.26 -11.61 8.29
C LEU A 136 -10.65 -12.25 8.19
N GLN A 137 -11.58 -11.90 9.08
CA GLN A 137 -12.96 -12.39 9.03
C GLN A 137 -13.64 -11.98 7.73
N ALA A 138 -13.55 -10.71 7.33
CA ALA A 138 -14.17 -10.28 6.08
C ALA A 138 -13.44 -10.83 4.82
N LEU A 139 -12.17 -11.21 4.91
CA LEU A 139 -11.49 -12.01 3.87
C LEU A 139 -11.99 -13.47 3.83
N HIS A 140 -12.37 -14.04 4.98
CA HIS A 140 -12.80 -15.44 5.10
C HIS A 140 -14.30 -15.65 4.85
N SER A 141 -15.15 -14.65 5.13
CA SER A 141 -16.61 -14.72 4.97
C SER A 141 -17.11 -14.63 3.52
N ASN A 142 -16.22 -14.48 2.53
CA ASN A 142 -16.53 -14.43 1.10
C ASN A 142 -16.01 -15.66 0.33
N ARG A 143 -15.95 -16.83 0.98
CA ARG A 143 -15.82 -18.13 0.30
C ARG A 143 -17.15 -18.86 0.25
#